data_AF-A0A2E9NUI0-F1
#
_entry.id   AF-A0A2E9NUI0-F1
#
_cell.length_a   1.000
_cell.length_b   1.000
_cell.length_c   1.000
_cell.angle_alpha   90.00
_cell.angle_beta   90.00
_cell.angle_gamma   90.00
#
_symmetry.space_group_name_H-M   'P 1'
#
loop_
_entity.id
_entity.type
_entity.pdbx_description
1 polymer ?
#
loop_
_entity_poly.entity_id
_entity_poly.type
_entity_poly.pdbx_seq_one_letter_code
_entity_poly.pdbx_strand_id
1 'polypeptide(L)'
;VEIGISVGEAQIIVVENTPTIHNLITCTLCSCYPRSILGQPPSWYISKAYRARTVREPRKVLAEFGTVLADEIELMVHDSNADMRYLVLPEPPHDLHDLSPAEIGEFVTRDRLIGVVR
;
A
#
# COMPACT_ATOMS: atom_id res chain seq x y z
N VAL A 1 20.46 -3.24 -8.80
CA VAL A 1 20.75 -4.32 -7.83
C VAL A 1 19.43 -4.86 -7.35
N GLU A 2 19.21 -6.16 -7.45
CA GLU A 2 18.00 -6.81 -6.91
C GLU A 2 18.13 -6.96 -5.39
N ILE A 3 17.00 -6.92 -4.66
CA ILE A 3 16.98 -6.94 -3.18
C ILE A 3 17.18 -8.33 -2.56
N GLY A 4 17.28 -9.39 -3.37
CA GLY A 4 17.59 -10.74 -2.91
C GLY A 4 16.51 -11.42 -2.05
N ILE A 5 15.27 -10.92 -2.06
CA ILE A 5 14.14 -11.50 -1.32
C ILE A 5 13.48 -12.58 -2.17
N SER A 6 13.43 -13.81 -1.67
CA SER A 6 12.66 -14.90 -2.29
C SER A 6 11.19 -14.77 -1.93
N VAL A 7 10.32 -14.76 -2.96
CA VAL A 7 8.86 -14.69 -2.80
C VAL A 7 8.28 -16.08 -3.06
N GLY A 8 7.53 -16.60 -2.09
CA GLY A 8 6.95 -17.95 -2.16
C GLY A 8 5.43 -17.99 -2.14
N GLU A 9 4.77 -16.89 -1.75
CA GLU A 9 3.33 -16.87 -1.51
C GLU A 9 2.47 -16.56 -2.75
N ALA A 10 2.98 -15.78 -3.72
CA ALA A 10 2.26 -15.33 -4.93
C ALA A 10 3.16 -14.40 -5.78
N GLN A 11 2.70 -14.03 -6.98
CA GLN A 11 3.39 -13.03 -7.81
C GLN A 11 3.26 -11.63 -7.18
N ILE A 12 4.39 -10.94 -6.98
CA ILE A 12 4.38 -9.55 -6.51
C ILE A 12 4.08 -8.63 -7.69
N ILE A 13 3.12 -7.73 -7.51
CA ILE A 13 2.78 -6.66 -8.44
C ILE A 13 3.03 -5.34 -7.74
N VAL A 14 3.96 -4.54 -8.26
CA VAL A 14 4.20 -3.19 -7.75
C VAL A 14 3.28 -2.22 -8.50
N VAL A 15 2.53 -1.41 -7.75
CA VAL A 15 1.62 -0.39 -8.29
C VAL A 15 2.09 0.98 -7.87
N GLU A 16 2.35 1.86 -8.84
CA GLU A 16 3.00 3.15 -8.60
C GLU A 16 1.99 4.25 -8.30
N ASN A 17 2.22 4.98 -7.21
CA ASN A 17 1.54 6.25 -6.96
C ASN A 17 2.16 7.35 -7.81
N THR A 18 1.30 8.19 -8.38
CA THR A 18 1.70 9.36 -9.18
C THR A 18 0.98 10.59 -8.63
N PRO A 19 1.28 11.81 -9.12
CA PRO A 19 0.54 13.01 -8.72
C PRO A 19 -0.98 12.89 -8.92
N THR A 20 -1.43 12.06 -9.87
CA THR A 20 -2.86 11.92 -10.22
C THR A 20 -3.44 10.55 -9.85
N ILE A 21 -2.64 9.58 -9.39
CA ILE A 21 -3.09 8.24 -9.04
C ILE A 21 -2.60 7.88 -7.64
N HIS A 22 -3.50 7.39 -6.79
CA HIS A 22 -3.18 6.79 -5.51
C HIS A 22 -3.71 5.35 -5.47
N ASN A 23 -2.86 4.41 -5.09
CA ASN A 23 -3.17 3.00 -4.98
C ASN A 23 -3.40 2.63 -3.52
N LEU A 24 -4.38 1.76 -3.26
CA LEU A 24 -4.72 1.25 -1.94
C LEU A 24 -4.95 -0.27 -2.02
N ILE A 25 -4.33 -1.03 -1.11
CA ILE A 25 -4.38 -2.49 -1.15
C ILE A 25 -5.34 -3.03 -0.09
N THR A 26 -6.14 -4.03 -0.46
CA THR A 26 -6.99 -4.77 0.48
C THR A 26 -7.06 -6.26 0.12
N CYS A 27 -7.67 -7.04 1.01
CA CYS A 27 -8.08 -8.41 0.73
C CYS A 27 -9.47 -8.62 1.35
N THR A 28 -10.51 -8.41 0.56
CA THR A 28 -11.88 -8.43 1.07
C THR A 28 -12.26 -9.79 1.64
N LEU A 29 -11.76 -10.88 1.05
CA LEU A 29 -12.12 -12.26 1.40
C LEU A 29 -11.40 -12.77 2.67
N CYS A 30 -10.16 -12.36 2.92
CA CYS A 30 -9.39 -12.88 4.04
C CYS A 30 -8.33 -11.89 4.54
N SER A 31 -7.07 -12.08 4.13
CA SER A 31 -5.89 -11.33 4.60
C SER A 31 -4.67 -11.61 3.71
N CYS A 32 -4.87 -11.80 2.40
CA CYS A 32 -3.77 -11.95 1.44
C CYS A 32 -2.85 -10.74 1.52
N TYR A 33 -1.53 -10.97 1.63
CA TYR A 33 -0.56 -9.93 1.95
C TYR A 33 0.85 -10.34 1.47
N PRO A 34 1.72 -9.43 1.01
CA PRO A 34 3.09 -9.74 0.58
C PRO A 34 4.01 -9.99 1.78
N ARG A 35 3.86 -11.16 2.42
CA ARG A 35 4.50 -11.51 3.69
C ARG A 35 6.01 -11.63 3.60
N SER A 36 6.54 -12.06 2.46
CA SER A 36 7.97 -12.13 2.19
C SER A 36 8.66 -10.77 2.27
N ILE A 37 7.94 -9.68 1.98
CA ILE A 37 8.47 -8.31 1.96
C ILE A 37 8.05 -7.53 3.21
N LEU A 38 6.77 -7.59 3.58
CA LEU A 38 6.19 -6.73 4.63
C LEU A 38 5.93 -7.46 5.96
N GLY A 39 6.23 -8.76 6.06
CA GLY A 39 5.95 -9.57 7.25
C GLY A 39 4.46 -9.84 7.47
N GLN A 40 4.05 -9.92 8.73
CA GLN A 40 2.64 -10.19 9.07
C GLN A 40 1.77 -8.95 8.84
N PRO A 41 0.54 -9.10 8.28
CA PRO A 41 -0.37 -7.99 8.12
C PRO A 41 -0.77 -7.41 9.49
N PRO A 42 -0.93 -6.08 9.59
CA PRO A 42 -1.40 -5.46 10.82
C PRO A 42 -2.86 -5.85 11.12
N SER A 43 -3.25 -5.79 12.41
CA SER A 43 -4.59 -6.21 12.86
C SER A 43 -5.72 -5.44 12.16
N TRP A 44 -5.50 -4.15 11.84
CA TRP A 44 -6.48 -3.34 11.12
C TRP A 44 -6.71 -3.84 9.69
N TYR A 45 -5.69 -4.36 9.00
CA TYR A 45 -5.82 -4.87 7.63
C TYR A 45 -6.71 -6.11 7.57
N ILE A 46 -6.63 -6.95 8.61
CA ILE A 46 -7.42 -8.19 8.75
C ILE A 46 -8.87 -7.86 9.19
N SER A 47 -9.10 -6.68 9.76
CA SER A 47 -10.38 -6.31 10.35
C SER A 47 -11.51 -6.29 9.31
N LYS A 48 -12.72 -6.67 9.75
CA LYS A 48 -13.92 -6.57 8.91
C LYS A 48 -14.19 -5.12 8.49
N ALA A 49 -13.89 -4.16 9.37
CA ALA A 49 -14.10 -2.75 9.12
C ALA A 49 -13.28 -2.27 7.90
N TYR A 50 -11.97 -2.54 7.89
CA TYR A 50 -11.12 -2.21 6.75
C TYR A 50 -11.57 -2.95 5.49
N ARG A 51 -11.64 -4.28 5.55
CA ARG A 51 -11.91 -5.14 4.39
C ARG A 51 -13.23 -4.81 3.70
N ALA A 52 -14.31 -4.60 4.45
CA ALA A 52 -15.63 -4.32 3.87
C ALA A 52 -15.76 -2.89 3.33
N ARG A 53 -15.06 -1.92 3.93
CA ARG A 53 -15.23 -0.49 3.60
C ARG A 53 -14.26 -0.02 2.54
N THR A 54 -13.06 -0.58 2.47
CA THR A 54 -12.02 -0.15 1.52
C THR A 54 -12.47 -0.27 0.06
N VAL A 55 -13.38 -1.18 -0.30
CA VAL A 55 -13.92 -1.27 -1.67
C VAL A 55 -15.20 -0.45 -1.91
N ARG A 56 -15.80 0.12 -0.86
CA ARG A 56 -17.10 0.83 -0.94
C ARG A 56 -16.97 2.32 -0.69
N GLU A 57 -16.14 2.71 0.26
CA GLU A 57 -15.90 4.10 0.66
C GLU A 57 -14.40 4.34 0.96
N PRO A 58 -13.48 4.00 0.03
CA PRO A 58 -12.04 4.03 0.26
C PRO A 58 -11.53 5.39 0.74
N ARG A 59 -12.03 6.50 0.18
CA ARG A 59 -11.62 7.85 0.63
C ARG A 59 -11.94 8.13 2.09
N LYS A 60 -13.06 7.60 2.62
CA LYS A 60 -13.38 7.75 4.05
C LYS A 60 -12.47 6.89 4.92
N VAL A 61 -12.15 5.67 4.46
CA VAL A 61 -11.18 4.82 5.16
C VAL A 61 -9.82 5.51 5.21
N LEU A 62 -9.33 6.07 4.11
CA LEU A 62 -8.08 6.83 4.08
C LEU A 62 -8.08 8.01 5.06
N ALA A 63 -9.19 8.75 5.15
CA ALA A 63 -9.32 9.86 6.09
C ALA A 63 -9.16 9.43 7.57
N GLU A 64 -9.54 8.20 7.92
CA GLU A 64 -9.33 7.63 9.27
C GLU A 64 -7.85 7.35 9.56
N PHE A 65 -7.03 7.15 8.53
CA PHE A 65 -5.56 7.07 8.62
C PHE A 65 -4.87 8.45 8.50
N GLY A 66 -5.65 9.53 8.36
CA GLY A 66 -5.13 10.90 8.19
C GLY A 66 -4.83 11.29 6.74
N THR A 67 -5.18 10.45 5.77
CA THR A 67 -4.94 10.70 4.34
C THR A 67 -6.20 11.23 3.68
N VAL A 68 -6.20 12.50 3.29
CA VAL A 68 -7.29 13.11 2.52
C VAL A 68 -6.78 13.38 1.11
N LEU A 69 -7.32 12.66 0.13
CA LEU A 69 -6.98 12.82 -1.28
C LEU A 69 -7.89 13.87 -1.92
N ALA A 70 -7.31 14.76 -2.71
CA ALA A 70 -8.05 15.68 -3.57
C ALA A 70 -8.96 14.91 -4.55
N ASP A 71 -10.05 15.52 -4.98
CA ASP A 71 -11.09 14.86 -5.79
C ASP A 71 -10.55 14.45 -7.17
N GLU A 72 -9.60 15.22 -7.70
CA GLU A 72 -8.91 14.97 -8.97
C GLU A 72 -7.93 13.80 -8.95
N ILE A 73 -7.50 13.33 -7.76
CA ILE A 73 -6.62 12.16 -7.64
C ILE A 73 -7.46 10.91 -7.82
N GLU A 74 -7.18 10.10 -8.84
CA GLU A 74 -7.80 8.80 -9.02
C GLU A 74 -7.36 7.82 -7.92
N LEU A 75 -8.32 7.17 -7.27
CA LEU A 75 -8.06 6.21 -6.19
C LEU A 75 -8.31 4.78 -6.69
N MET A 76 -7.23 4.03 -6.86
CA MET A 76 -7.23 2.66 -7.36
C MET A 76 -7.15 1.66 -6.20
N VAL A 77 -8.22 0.90 -5.98
CA VAL A 77 -8.25 -0.13 -4.93
C VAL A 77 -7.93 -1.49 -5.52
N HIS A 78 -6.87 -2.12 -5.00
CA HIS A 78 -6.40 -3.44 -5.43
C HIS A 78 -6.85 -4.50 -4.41
N ASP A 79 -7.81 -5.33 -4.80
CA ASP A 79 -8.29 -6.45 -3.98
C ASP A 79 -7.49 -7.72 -4.27
N SER A 80 -6.79 -8.23 -3.26
CA SER A 80 -5.90 -9.40 -3.35
C SER A 80 -6.70 -10.70 -3.27
N ASN A 81 -7.51 -10.97 -4.30
CA ASN A 81 -8.44 -12.12 -4.35
C ASN A 81 -7.92 -13.35 -5.11
N ALA A 82 -6.74 -13.26 -5.73
CA ALA A 82 -6.14 -14.32 -6.53
C ALA A 82 -4.64 -14.50 -6.18
N ASP A 83 -3.84 -14.99 -7.13
CA ASP A 83 -2.43 -15.32 -6.95
C ASP A 83 -1.47 -14.12 -7.12
N MET A 84 -1.99 -12.90 -6.93
CA MET A 84 -1.23 -11.65 -6.94
C MET A 84 -1.15 -11.06 -5.53
N ARG A 85 0.00 -10.47 -5.19
CA ARG A 85 0.18 -9.64 -3.99
C ARG A 85 0.68 -8.29 -4.43
N TYR A 86 -0.08 -7.27 -4.08
CA TYR A 86 0.25 -5.90 -4.45
C TYR A 86 1.22 -5.30 -3.43
N LEU A 87 2.05 -4.38 -3.91
CA LEU A 87 2.88 -3.50 -3.12
C LEU A 87 2.76 -2.09 -3.74
N VAL A 88 2.40 -1.09 -2.95
CA VAL A 88 2.39 0.29 -3.43
C VAL A 88 3.82 0.80 -3.48
N LEU A 89 4.22 1.38 -4.60
CA LEU A 89 5.41 2.23 -4.69
C LEU A 89 4.95 3.68 -4.43
N PRO A 90 5.25 4.26 -3.26
CA PRO A 90 4.84 5.62 -2.93
C PRO A 90 5.56 6.64 -3.84
N GLU A 91 4.94 7.81 -4.01
CA GLU A 91 5.59 8.94 -4.64
C GLU A 91 6.83 9.34 -3.83
N PRO A 92 7.96 9.67 -4.48
CA PRO A 92 9.13 10.11 -3.76
C PRO A 92 8.85 11.43 -3.02
N PRO A 93 9.47 11.65 -1.85
CA PRO A 93 9.41 12.94 -1.20
C PRO A 93 10.12 14.01 -2.05
N HIS A 94 9.73 15.28 -1.90
CA HIS A 94 10.28 16.38 -2.70
C HIS A 94 11.79 16.56 -2.54
N ASP A 95 12.32 16.21 -1.38
CA ASP A 95 13.72 16.31 -0.97
C ASP A 95 14.48 14.98 -1.15
N LEU A 96 13.97 14.04 -1.96
CA LEU A 96 14.58 12.73 -2.17
C LEU A 96 16.11 12.77 -2.42
N HIS A 97 16.58 13.75 -3.19
CA HIS A 97 18.00 13.89 -3.54
C HIS A 97 18.90 14.27 -2.35
N ASP A 98 18.32 14.84 -1.29
CA ASP A 98 19.02 15.25 -0.09
C ASP A 98 19.02 14.15 0.99
N LEU A 99 18.23 13.08 0.79
CA LEU A 99 18.09 11.97 1.74
C LEU A 99 19.11 10.86 1.46
N SER A 100 19.72 10.36 2.52
CA SER A 100 20.50 9.13 2.50
C SER A 100 19.59 7.90 2.31
N PRO A 101 20.15 6.74 1.88
CA PRO A 101 19.37 5.51 1.79
C PRO A 101 18.69 5.09 3.10
N ALA A 102 19.27 5.43 4.26
CA ALA A 102 18.67 5.15 5.56
C ALA A 102 17.44 6.03 5.80
N GLU A 103 17.53 7.33 5.51
CA GLU A 103 16.41 8.28 5.62
C GLU A 103 15.29 7.97 4.62
N ILE A 104 15.63 7.54 3.41
CA ILE A 104 14.65 7.01 2.44
C ILE A 104 13.96 5.77 3.03
N GLY A 105 14.71 4.89 3.69
CA GLY A 105 14.15 3.72 4.37
C GLY A 105 13.16 4.08 5.47
N GLU A 106 13.42 5.14 6.25
CA GLU A 106 12.49 5.66 7.26
C GLU A 106 11.24 6.29 6.63
N PHE A 107 11.38 6.93 5.47
CA PHE A 107 10.25 7.45 4.71
C PHE A 107 9.34 6.33 4.20
N VAL A 108 9.89 5.21 3.71
CA VAL A 108 9.12 4.10 3.13
C VAL A 108 8.53 3.20 4.24
N THR A 109 7.43 3.64 4.83
CA THR A 109 6.72 2.90 5.89
C THR A 109 5.82 1.80 5.33
N ARG A 110 5.49 0.81 6.16
CA ARG A 110 4.49 -0.23 5.84
C ARG A 110 3.16 0.37 5.36
N ASP A 111 2.72 1.45 5.99
CA ASP A 111 1.43 2.07 5.71
C ASP A 111 1.43 2.75 4.33
N ARG A 112 2.57 3.32 3.91
CA ARG A 112 2.78 3.80 2.53
C ARG A 112 2.82 2.66 1.52
N LEU A 113 3.45 1.54 1.87
CA LEU A 113 3.53 0.35 1.02
C LEU A 113 2.19 -0.40 0.87
N ILE A 114 1.23 -0.16 1.77
CA ILE A 114 -0.18 -0.61 1.65
C ILE A 114 -1.04 0.45 0.93
N GLY A 115 -0.64 1.73 0.98
CA GLY A 115 -1.35 2.85 0.39
C GLY A 115 -2.39 3.48 1.32
N VAL A 116 -2.31 3.29 2.64
CA VAL A 116 -3.20 3.99 3.59
C VAL A 116 -2.67 5.39 3.96
N VAL A 117 -1.39 5.65 3.70
CA VAL A 117 -0.71 6.94 3.86
C VAL A 117 -0.05 7.35 2.55
N ARG A 118 -0.04 8.66 2.28
CA ARG A 118 0.71 9.28 1.18
C ARG A 118 2.01 9.88 1.71
#